data_AF-A0A9N9MW71-F1
#
_entry.id   AF-A0A9N9MW71-F1
#
_cell.length_a   1.000
_cell.length_b   1.000
_cell.length_c   1.000
_cell.angle_alpha   90.00
_cell.angle_beta   90.00
_cell.angle_gamma   90.00
#
_symmetry.space_group_name_H-M   'P 1'
#
loop_
_entity.id
_entity.type
_entity.pdbx_description
1 polymer ?
#
loop_
_entity_poly.entity_id
_entity_poly.type
_entity_poly.pdbx_seq_one_letter_code
_entity_poly.pdbx_strand_id
1 'polypeptide(L)'
;MTSGSLLGIIPWQFVFSNHIFLQKIYRLYSNLMLSYYAIFLASAYVKLFLLLTEADSLKPEEITQNVPVTFINSITFAKQFIIRFKGGFIGILRQIIESESCVIEMEDQEVSAIYETTSKAMKTKSKWYLGILLVCTLQYSLVPVLMGLEKPNATETSKPLPLSLWFPVDEQKYYLIAYARQILDGAVAISFIAYTDVFMFTVMVFPVGQLRILNFMLENFDSYKRKHSNLHGTDSAVAHKVFVDMILRHKKIIEYVKSFNDTMSSLMLLQFLQCSIEIAFICLQAVTNEITLVLVFFVLTLFLALIIRLFLYHYYANEIIILVS
;
A
#
# COMPACT_ATOMS: atom_id res chain seq x y z
N MET A 1 11.67 6.33 -2.86
CA MET A 1 11.90 5.95 -1.44
C MET A 1 11.72 7.11 -0.44
N THR A 2 11.95 8.37 -0.82
CA THR A 2 11.96 9.53 0.12
C THR A 2 10.64 9.83 0.84
N SER A 3 9.48 9.61 0.21
CA SER A 3 8.19 9.90 0.85
C SER A 3 7.76 8.83 1.86
N GLY A 4 8.05 7.54 1.58
CA GLY A 4 7.74 6.44 2.50
C GLY A 4 8.63 6.40 3.74
N SER A 5 9.83 6.98 3.67
CA SER A 5 10.67 7.15 4.85
C SER A 5 10.02 8.09 5.87
N LEU A 6 9.34 9.15 5.42
CA LEU A 6 8.73 10.15 6.33
C LEU A 6 7.66 9.58 7.27
N LEU A 7 7.04 8.44 6.94
CA LEU A 7 6.03 7.79 7.79
C LEU A 7 6.59 6.60 8.59
N GLY A 8 7.90 6.37 8.50
CA GLY A 8 8.56 5.27 9.20
C GLY A 8 8.30 3.89 8.58
N ILE A 9 7.66 3.79 7.41
CA ILE A 9 7.21 2.52 6.80
C ILE A 9 8.39 1.65 6.32
N ILE A 10 9.43 2.28 5.78
CA ILE A 10 10.57 1.57 5.20
C ILE A 10 11.41 0.96 6.33
N PRO A 11 11.92 -0.28 6.18
CA PRO A 11 12.81 -0.87 7.16
C PRO A 11 14.04 0.01 7.36
N TRP A 12 14.35 0.30 8.62
CA TRP A 12 15.45 1.21 9.01
C TRP A 12 16.82 0.83 8.45
N GLN A 13 17.02 -0.45 8.09
CA GLN A 13 18.24 -0.96 7.49
C GLN A 13 18.58 -0.29 6.15
N PHE A 14 17.57 0.18 5.42
CA PHE A 14 17.72 0.77 4.08
C PHE A 14 17.70 2.32 4.10
N VAL A 15 17.44 2.94 5.25
CA VAL A 15 17.32 4.39 5.37
C VAL A 15 18.54 4.93 6.11
N PHE A 16 19.24 5.91 5.50
CA PHE A 16 20.48 6.47 6.02
C PHE A 16 21.59 5.44 6.29
N SER A 17 21.77 4.45 5.40
CA SER A 17 22.78 3.40 5.52
C SER A 17 24.21 3.94 5.76
N ASN A 18 24.51 5.13 5.25
CA ASN A 18 25.83 5.77 5.38
C ASN A 18 26.03 6.51 6.72
N HIS A 19 24.97 6.71 7.52
CA HIS A 19 25.02 7.51 8.75
C HIS A 19 24.35 6.79 9.93
N ILE A 20 25.17 6.09 10.73
CA ILE A 20 24.73 5.28 11.88
C ILE A 20 23.82 6.05 12.86
N PHE A 21 24.13 7.32 13.14
CA PHE A 21 23.34 8.15 14.05
C PHE A 21 21.93 8.43 13.51
N LEU A 22 21.84 8.87 12.24
CA LEU A 22 20.56 9.12 11.58
C LEU A 22 19.73 7.84 11.46
N GLN A 23 20.38 6.70 11.20
CA GLN A 23 19.73 5.40 11.16
C GLN A 23 19.12 5.00 12.52
N LYS A 24 19.83 5.26 13.63
CA LYS A 24 19.29 5.01 14.99
C LYS A 24 18.08 5.91 15.30
N ILE A 25 18.15 7.20 14.97
CA ILE A 25 17.02 8.13 15.12
C ILE A 25 15.83 7.63 14.31
N TYR A 26 16.07 7.27 13.04
CA TYR A 26 15.03 6.78 12.16
C TYR A 26 14.37 5.50 12.69
N ARG A 27 15.16 4.56 13.22
CA ARG A 27 14.65 3.34 13.84
C ARG A 27 13.73 3.65 15.03
N LEU A 28 14.12 4.58 15.89
CA LEU A 28 13.29 5.01 17.01
C LEU A 28 11.98 5.64 16.52
N TYR A 29 12.07 6.59 15.59
CA TYR A 29 10.91 7.25 14.97
C TYR A 29 9.94 6.23 14.33
N SER A 30 10.47 5.33 13.51
CA SER A 30 9.71 4.29 12.82
C SER A 30 8.96 3.38 13.80
N ASN A 31 9.60 2.99 14.91
CA ASN A 31 8.97 2.19 15.96
C ASN A 31 7.89 2.96 16.73
N LEU A 32 8.12 4.25 17.01
CA LEU A 32 7.12 5.11 17.65
C LEU A 32 5.87 5.25 16.78
N MET A 33 6.04 5.49 15.47
CA MET A 33 4.92 5.59 14.53
C MET A 33 4.11 4.29 14.43
N LEU A 34 4.78 3.13 14.40
CA LEU A 34 4.10 1.84 14.39
C LEU A 34 3.36 1.57 15.70
N SER A 35 3.95 1.97 16.84
CA SER A 35 3.32 1.84 18.16
C SER A 35 2.09 2.73 18.27
N TYR A 36 2.16 3.97 17.77
CA TYR A 36 1.02 4.86 17.67
C TYR A 36 -0.11 4.25 16.84
N TYR A 37 0.23 3.72 15.66
CA TYR A 37 -0.75 3.07 14.78
C TYR A 37 -1.36 1.80 15.42
N ALA A 38 -0.59 1.05 16.21
CA ALA A 38 -1.09 -0.08 16.99
C ALA A 38 -2.09 0.35 18.09
N ILE A 39 -1.83 1.48 18.77
CA ILE A 39 -2.74 2.04 19.77
C ILE A 39 -4.05 2.49 19.12
N PHE A 40 -3.97 3.13 17.95
CA PHE A 40 -5.15 3.47 17.15
C PHE A 40 -5.97 2.23 16.81
N LEU A 41 -5.31 1.17 16.31
CA LEU A 41 -5.99 -0.09 15.97
C LEU A 41 -6.62 -0.75 17.20
N ALA A 42 -5.94 -0.75 18.34
CA ALA A 42 -6.49 -1.26 19.60
C ALA A 42 -7.74 -0.49 20.03
N SER A 43 -7.73 0.85 19.91
CA SER A 43 -8.91 1.68 20.19
C SER A 43 -10.09 1.36 19.27
N ALA A 44 -9.84 1.09 17.98
CA ALA A 44 -10.87 0.65 17.04
C ALA A 44 -11.48 -0.71 17.44
N TYR A 45 -10.64 -1.67 17.84
CA TYR A 45 -11.10 -2.97 18.33
C TYR A 45 -11.89 -2.88 19.63
N VAL A 46 -11.46 -2.05 20.59
CA VAL A 46 -12.20 -1.83 21.83
C VAL A 46 -13.58 -1.24 21.52
N LYS A 47 -13.66 -0.25 20.63
CA LYS A 47 -14.94 0.32 20.23
C LYS A 47 -15.84 -0.70 19.55
N LEU A 48 -15.29 -1.50 18.63
CA LEU A 48 -16.04 -2.56 17.97
C LEU A 48 -16.55 -3.61 18.96
N PHE A 49 -15.73 -3.99 19.95
CA PHE A 49 -16.13 -4.90 21.02
C PHE A 49 -17.29 -4.33 21.83
N LEU A 50 -17.19 -3.08 22.29
CA LEU A 50 -18.26 -2.40 23.03
C LEU A 50 -19.57 -2.35 22.23
N LEU A 51 -19.51 -1.98 20.96
CA LEU A 51 -20.66 -1.95 20.05
C LEU A 51 -21.33 -3.32 19.87
N LEU A 52 -20.58 -4.42 19.97
CA LEU A 52 -21.11 -5.78 19.86
C LEU A 52 -21.64 -6.33 21.19
N THR A 53 -21.12 -5.86 22.33
CA THR A 53 -21.52 -6.33 23.67
C THR A 53 -22.67 -5.56 24.29
N GLU A 54 -22.89 -4.30 23.89
CA GLU A 54 -24.01 -3.49 24.37
C GLU A 54 -25.32 -3.96 23.71
N ALA A 55 -25.92 -5.02 24.28
CA ALA A 55 -27.08 -5.73 23.74
C ALA A 55 -28.38 -4.89 23.66
N ASP A 56 -28.50 -3.81 24.46
CA ASP A 56 -29.71 -2.99 24.54
C ASP A 56 -29.78 -1.87 23.49
N SER A 57 -28.70 -1.63 22.72
CA SER A 57 -28.66 -0.61 21.68
C SER A 57 -27.73 -1.00 20.53
N LEU A 58 -28.03 -2.11 19.85
CA LEU A 58 -27.39 -2.45 18.58
C LEU A 58 -27.63 -1.30 17.59
N LYS A 59 -26.58 -0.51 17.33
CA LYS A 59 -26.57 0.56 16.34
C LYS A 59 -25.97 0.02 15.05
N PRO A 60 -26.77 -0.52 14.12
CA PRO A 60 -26.26 -1.14 12.90
C PRO A 60 -25.45 -0.15 12.04
N GLU A 61 -25.83 1.13 12.03
CA GLU A 61 -25.07 2.17 11.32
C GLU A 61 -23.64 2.32 11.84
N GLU A 62 -23.46 2.35 13.17
CA GLU A 62 -22.11 2.45 13.75
C GLU A 62 -21.29 1.18 13.49
N ILE A 63 -21.89 -0.01 13.60
CA ILE A 63 -21.19 -1.28 13.34
C ILE A 63 -20.73 -1.35 11.88
N THR A 64 -21.60 -0.99 10.94
CA THR A 64 -21.31 -1.03 9.51
C THR A 64 -20.22 -0.05 9.08
N GLN A 65 -19.99 1.02 9.84
CA GLN A 65 -18.88 1.95 9.62
C GLN A 65 -17.56 1.46 10.25
N ASN A 66 -17.61 0.85 11.44
CA ASN A 66 -16.41 0.47 12.18
C ASN A 66 -15.76 -0.83 11.72
N VAL A 67 -16.55 -1.80 11.25
CA VAL A 67 -16.02 -3.09 10.79
C VAL A 67 -15.05 -2.92 9.60
N PRO A 68 -15.40 -2.21 8.51
CA PRO A 68 -14.47 -1.90 7.41
C PRO A 68 -13.16 -1.28 7.88
N VAL A 69 -13.26 -0.20 8.66
CA VAL A 69 -12.11 0.55 9.16
C VAL A 69 -11.20 -0.34 10.00
N THR A 70 -11.77 -1.16 10.89
CA THR A 70 -10.97 -2.08 11.73
C THR A 70 -10.25 -3.12 10.87
N PHE A 71 -10.94 -3.70 9.88
CA PHE A 71 -10.37 -4.73 9.00
C PHE A 71 -9.24 -4.20 8.11
N ILE A 72 -9.42 -3.08 7.41
CA ILE A 72 -8.37 -2.52 6.54
C ILE A 72 -7.12 -2.11 7.32
N ASN A 73 -7.30 -1.54 8.52
CA ASN A 73 -6.18 -1.18 9.36
C ASN A 73 -5.47 -2.41 9.94
N SER A 74 -6.19 -3.50 10.21
CA SER A 74 -5.59 -4.78 10.63
C SER A 74 -4.72 -5.40 9.55
N ILE A 75 -5.21 -5.45 8.31
CA ILE A 75 -4.43 -5.95 7.17
C ILE A 75 -3.22 -5.04 6.90
N THR A 76 -3.39 -3.73 7.01
CA THR A 76 -2.29 -2.77 6.83
C THR A 76 -1.23 -2.92 7.92
N PHE A 77 -1.64 -3.13 9.18
CA PHE A 77 -0.73 -3.41 10.28
C PHE A 77 0.05 -4.72 10.05
N ALA A 78 -0.63 -5.78 9.60
CA ALA A 78 0.01 -7.04 9.24
C ALA A 78 1.03 -6.87 8.10
N LYS A 79 0.71 -6.09 7.06
CA LYS A 79 1.64 -5.73 5.98
C LYS A 79 2.88 -5.03 6.54
N GLN A 80 2.70 -4.02 7.38
CA GLN A 80 3.80 -3.29 8.00
C GLN A 80 4.69 -4.20 8.84
N PHE A 81 4.09 -5.13 9.58
CA PHE A 81 4.83 -6.10 10.37
C PHE A 81 5.71 -6.99 9.49
N ILE A 82 5.17 -7.51 8.38
CA ILE A 82 5.92 -8.31 7.42
C ILE A 82 7.05 -7.48 6.79
N ILE A 83 6.74 -6.30 6.25
CA ILE A 83 7.71 -5.43 5.58
C ILE A 83 8.91 -5.13 6.49
N ARG A 84 8.67 -4.89 7.79
CA ARG A 84 9.70 -4.46 8.74
C ARG A 84 10.47 -5.59 9.39
N PHE A 85 9.82 -6.72 9.67
CA PHE A 85 10.38 -7.75 10.55
C PHE A 85 10.62 -9.10 9.86
N LYS A 86 9.94 -9.42 8.75
CA LYS A 86 10.18 -10.68 8.05
C LYS A 86 11.45 -10.60 7.20
N GLY A 87 12.43 -11.42 7.55
CA GLY A 87 13.70 -11.54 6.81
C GLY A 87 13.52 -11.84 5.33
N GLY A 88 12.51 -12.65 4.96
CA GLY A 88 12.17 -12.92 3.56
C GLY A 88 11.84 -11.65 2.76
N PHE A 89 11.07 -10.72 3.36
CA PHE A 89 10.74 -9.46 2.71
C PHE A 89 11.93 -8.51 2.62
N ILE A 90 12.78 -8.49 3.66
CA ILE A 90 14.05 -7.74 3.64
C ILE A 90 14.96 -8.24 2.50
N GLY A 91 15.01 -9.56 2.27
CA GLY A 91 15.73 -10.17 1.16
C GLY A 91 15.22 -9.70 -0.21
N ILE A 92 13.89 -9.66 -0.40
CA ILE A 92 13.24 -9.12 -1.60
C ILE A 92 13.67 -7.68 -1.85
N LEU A 93 13.63 -6.81 -0.83
CA LEU A 93 14.04 -5.42 -0.97
C LEU A 93 15.52 -5.27 -1.31
N ARG A 94 16.37 -6.11 -0.74
CA ARG A 94 17.79 -6.13 -1.08
C ARG A 94 18.01 -6.51 -2.54
N GLN A 95 17.29 -7.51 -3.05
CA GLN A 95 17.36 -7.92 -4.45
C GLN A 95 16.92 -6.79 -5.40
N ILE A 96 15.90 -6.01 -5.04
CA ILE A 96 15.48 -4.83 -5.82
C ILE A 96 16.62 -3.81 -5.88
N ILE A 97 17.17 -3.43 -4.73
CA ILE A 97 18.24 -2.42 -4.63
C ILE A 97 19.48 -2.85 -5.43
N GLU A 98 19.92 -4.11 -5.27
CA GLU A 98 21.07 -4.66 -6.00
C GLU A 98 20.81 -4.66 -7.52
N SER A 99 19.59 -4.97 -7.95
CA SER A 99 19.23 -4.96 -9.37
C SER A 99 19.14 -3.55 -9.94
N GLU A 100 18.63 -2.58 -9.17
CA GLU A 100 18.62 -1.17 -9.55
C GLU A 100 20.05 -0.63 -9.72
N SER A 101 20.96 -0.94 -8.79
CA SER A 101 22.38 -0.58 -8.91
C SER A 101 23.01 -1.18 -10.16
N CYS A 102 22.74 -2.45 -10.46
CA CYS A 102 23.25 -3.10 -11.67
C CYS A 102 22.76 -2.43 -12.97
N VAL A 103 21.48 -2.03 -13.04
CA VAL A 103 20.95 -1.31 -14.22
C VAL A 103 21.67 0.03 -14.41
N ILE A 104 21.99 0.74 -13.32
CA ILE A 104 22.72 2.01 -13.38
C ILE A 104 24.17 1.78 -13.83
N GLU A 105 24.83 0.75 -13.32
CA GLU A 105 26.23 0.41 -13.66
C GLU A 105 26.41 -0.11 -15.10
N MET A 106 25.38 -0.72 -15.69
CA MET A 106 25.46 -1.27 -17.05
C MET A 106 25.58 -0.22 -18.16
N GLU A 107 25.31 1.06 -17.87
CA GLU A 107 25.33 2.20 -18.81
C GLU A 107 24.58 1.92 -20.14
N ASP A 108 23.62 1.01 -20.12
CA ASP A 108 22.84 0.63 -21.30
C ASP A 108 21.60 1.52 -21.39
N GLN A 109 21.63 2.46 -22.33
CA GLN A 109 20.56 3.45 -22.50
C GLN A 109 19.20 2.82 -22.80
N GLU A 110 19.16 1.70 -23.54
CA GLU A 110 17.91 1.03 -23.90
C GLU A 110 17.30 0.31 -22.70
N VAL A 111 18.14 -0.41 -21.94
CA VAL A 111 17.73 -1.06 -20.69
C VAL A 111 17.24 -0.03 -19.66
N SER A 112 17.98 1.08 -19.52
CA SER A 112 17.59 2.17 -18.63
C SER A 112 16.27 2.82 -19.07
N ALA A 113 16.05 3.01 -20.38
CA ALA A 113 14.80 3.55 -20.90
C ALA A 113 13.60 2.64 -20.62
N ILE A 114 13.75 1.31 -20.75
CA ILE A 114 12.71 0.33 -20.40
C ILE A 114 12.39 0.39 -18.90
N TYR A 115 13.43 0.45 -18.06
CA TYR A 115 13.29 0.55 -16.61
C TYR A 115 12.55 1.85 -16.21
N GLU A 116 13.00 2.98 -16.74
CA GLU A 116 12.40 4.29 -16.50
C GLU A 116 10.95 4.35 -16.95
N THR A 117 10.63 3.80 -18.11
CA THR A 117 9.26 3.78 -18.65
C THR A 117 8.33 3.01 -17.71
N THR A 118 8.77 1.84 -17.25
CA THR A 118 8.02 1.02 -16.28
C THR A 118 7.85 1.76 -14.94
N SER A 119 8.92 2.39 -14.43
CA SER A 119 8.90 3.18 -13.21
C SER A 119 7.98 4.42 -13.32
N LYS A 120 8.02 5.14 -14.44
CA LYS A 120 7.18 6.32 -14.73
C LYS A 120 5.70 5.93 -14.79
N ALA A 121 5.35 4.86 -15.50
CA ALA A 121 3.98 4.36 -15.56
C ALA A 121 3.43 4.01 -14.17
N MET A 122 4.24 3.34 -13.34
CA MET A 122 3.89 3.00 -11.96
C MET A 122 3.73 4.24 -11.06
N LYS A 123 4.65 5.22 -11.16
CA LYS A 123 4.54 6.50 -10.45
C LYS A 123 3.26 7.26 -10.82
N THR A 124 2.88 7.29 -12.09
CA THR A 124 1.65 7.94 -12.56
C THR A 124 0.41 7.27 -11.96
N LYS A 125 0.31 5.94 -12.03
CA LYS A 125 -0.82 5.20 -11.42
C LYS A 125 -0.89 5.40 -9.90
N SER A 126 0.26 5.41 -9.23
CA SER A 126 0.35 5.67 -7.79
C SER A 126 -0.12 7.08 -7.43
N LYS A 127 0.24 8.11 -8.22
CA LYS A 127 -0.22 9.48 -8.00
C LYS A 127 -1.74 9.59 -8.11
N TRP A 128 -2.35 8.94 -9.11
CA TRP A 128 -3.81 8.88 -9.24
C TRP A 128 -4.46 8.23 -8.01
N TYR A 129 -3.93 7.09 -7.58
CA TYR A 129 -4.42 6.40 -6.38
C TYR A 129 -4.29 7.27 -5.11
N LEU A 130 -3.15 7.92 -4.90
CA LEU A 130 -2.94 8.85 -3.79
C LEU A 130 -3.87 10.07 -3.85
N GLY A 131 -4.15 10.59 -5.05
CA GLY A 131 -5.11 11.67 -5.25
C GLY A 131 -6.53 11.29 -4.81
N ILE A 132 -6.96 10.08 -5.14
CA ILE A 132 -8.28 9.57 -4.70
C ILE A 132 -8.32 9.40 -3.18
N LEU A 133 -7.27 8.84 -2.57
CA LEU A 133 -7.19 8.71 -1.11
C LEU A 133 -7.16 10.07 -0.39
N LEU A 134 -6.55 11.09 -1.00
CA LEU A 134 -6.61 12.45 -0.48
C LEU A 134 -8.04 12.98 -0.48
N VAL A 135 -8.80 12.75 -1.56
CA VAL A 135 -10.24 13.11 -1.60
C VAL A 135 -11.02 12.36 -0.53
N CYS A 136 -10.79 11.05 -0.34
CA CYS A 136 -11.42 10.29 0.75
C CYS A 136 -11.10 10.89 2.12
N THR A 137 -9.86 11.32 2.35
CA THR A 137 -9.42 11.94 3.63
C THR A 137 -10.12 13.27 3.88
N LEU A 138 -10.29 14.09 2.83
CA LEU A 138 -11.00 15.36 2.92
C LEU A 138 -12.49 15.15 3.19
N GLN A 139 -13.13 14.22 2.46
CA GLN A 139 -14.53 13.85 2.70
C GLN A 139 -14.72 13.37 4.14
N TYR A 140 -13.88 12.45 4.59
CA TYR A 140 -13.88 11.94 5.95
C TYR A 140 -13.84 13.06 7.01
N SER A 141 -13.06 14.10 6.76
CA SER A 141 -12.92 15.24 7.68
C SER A 141 -14.05 16.27 7.59
N LEU A 142 -14.84 16.27 6.50
CA LEU A 142 -15.85 17.29 6.21
C LEU A 142 -17.29 16.77 6.40
N VAL A 143 -17.55 15.50 6.12
CA VAL A 143 -18.90 14.89 6.20
C VAL A 143 -19.56 15.09 7.58
N PRO A 144 -18.88 14.87 8.72
CA PRO A 144 -19.49 15.08 10.04
C PRO A 144 -19.88 16.55 10.29
N VAL A 145 -19.09 17.49 9.78
CA VAL A 145 -19.39 18.94 9.88
C VAL A 145 -20.62 19.28 9.07
N LEU A 146 -20.69 18.78 7.82
CA LEU A 146 -21.81 19.02 6.92
C LEU A 146 -23.12 18.44 7.48
N MET A 147 -23.08 17.19 7.97
CA MET A 147 -24.23 16.54 8.62
C MET A 147 -24.66 17.28 9.89
N GLY A 148 -23.71 17.81 10.67
CA GLY A 148 -24.00 18.62 11.85
C GLY A 148 -24.65 19.97 11.53
N LEU A 149 -24.39 20.55 10.35
CA LEU A 149 -25.03 21.79 9.89
C LEU A 149 -26.45 21.55 9.34
N GLU A 150 -26.73 20.36 8.79
CA GLU A 150 -28.05 20.01 8.25
C GLU A 150 -29.09 19.66 9.33
N LYS A 151 -28.65 19.34 10.56
CA LYS A 151 -29.53 19.06 11.72
C LYS A 151 -29.51 20.16 12.81
N PRO A 152 -29.81 21.45 12.52
CA PRO A 152 -29.77 22.50 13.55
C PRO A 152 -30.89 22.41 14.58
N ASN A 153 -31.98 21.67 14.29
CA ASN A 153 -33.21 21.59 15.11
C ASN A 153 -33.50 20.20 15.70
N ALA A 154 -32.59 19.23 15.59
CA ALA A 154 -32.79 17.92 16.19
C ALA A 154 -32.41 17.96 17.67
N THR A 155 -33.27 17.42 18.54
CA THR A 155 -33.02 17.13 19.96
C THR A 155 -31.91 16.10 20.21
N GLU A 156 -31.14 15.72 19.17
CA GLU A 156 -29.99 14.84 19.27
C GLU A 156 -28.85 15.56 20.01
N THR A 157 -28.60 15.12 21.24
CA THR A 157 -27.57 15.69 22.13
C THR A 157 -26.14 15.30 21.78
N SER A 158 -25.94 14.44 20.76
CA SER A 158 -24.63 13.89 20.40
C SER A 158 -24.13 14.48 19.08
N LYS A 159 -23.00 15.19 19.14
CA LYS A 159 -22.34 15.74 17.94
C LYS A 159 -21.65 14.61 17.15
N PRO A 160 -21.77 14.60 15.81
CA PRO A 160 -21.19 13.54 14.98
C PRO A 160 -19.67 13.64 14.93
N LEU A 161 -19.00 12.52 15.15
CA LEU A 161 -17.55 12.40 15.08
C LEU A 161 -17.11 11.67 13.79
N PRO A 162 -15.95 12.03 13.18
CA PRO A 162 -15.44 11.40 11.96
C PRO A 162 -15.31 9.87 12.03
N LEU A 163 -14.83 9.33 13.16
CA LEU A 163 -14.82 7.90 13.45
C LEU A 163 -15.50 7.63 14.78
N SER A 164 -16.13 6.46 14.89
CA SER A 164 -16.45 5.92 16.21
C SER A 164 -15.18 5.23 16.74
N LEU A 165 -14.38 5.94 17.53
CA LEU A 165 -13.24 5.36 18.24
C LEU A 165 -13.51 5.34 19.74
N TRP A 166 -12.82 4.46 20.46
CA TRP A 166 -12.94 4.45 21.91
C TRP A 166 -12.02 5.48 22.55
N PHE A 167 -12.58 6.33 23.40
CA PHE A 167 -11.84 7.30 24.21
C PHE A 167 -11.99 6.97 25.70
N PRO A 168 -10.91 7.12 26.50
CA PRO A 168 -10.99 7.01 27.95
C PRO A 168 -11.67 8.23 28.61
N VAL A 169 -12.07 9.23 27.82
CA VAL A 169 -12.67 10.49 28.27
C VAL A 169 -13.95 10.73 27.48
N ASP A 170 -14.93 11.37 28.10
CA ASP A 170 -16.19 11.78 27.47
C ASP A 170 -15.93 12.68 26.25
N GLU A 171 -16.22 12.13 25.08
CA GLU A 171 -16.02 12.75 23.77
C GLU A 171 -16.97 13.92 23.51
N GLN A 172 -18.15 13.94 24.13
CA GLN A 172 -19.12 15.03 23.97
C GLN A 172 -18.73 16.24 24.82
N LYS A 173 -18.17 16.00 26.02
CA LYS A 173 -17.65 17.07 26.89
C LYS A 173 -16.43 17.77 26.29
N TYR A 174 -15.53 17.03 25.64
CA TYR A 174 -14.30 17.55 25.02
C TYR A 174 -14.29 17.42 23.50
N TYR A 175 -15.44 17.72 22.88
CA TYR A 175 -15.69 17.48 21.45
C TYR A 175 -14.60 18.01 20.52
N LEU A 176 -14.13 19.26 20.68
CA LEU A 176 -13.11 19.81 19.77
C LEU A 176 -11.77 19.07 19.84
N ILE A 177 -11.39 18.61 21.03
CA ILE A 177 -10.16 17.85 21.25
C ILE A 177 -10.32 16.44 20.68
N ALA A 178 -11.47 15.80 20.92
CA ALA A 178 -11.80 14.49 20.34
C ALA A 178 -11.80 14.55 18.81
N TYR A 179 -12.44 15.55 18.23
CA TYR A 179 -12.51 15.78 16.79
C TYR A 179 -11.13 16.00 16.17
N ALA A 180 -10.31 16.89 16.74
CA ALA A 180 -8.95 17.13 16.26
C ALA A 180 -8.07 15.87 16.34
N ARG A 181 -8.20 15.10 17.42
CA ARG A 181 -7.50 13.82 17.58
C ARG A 181 -7.94 12.80 16.53
N GLN A 182 -9.23 12.68 16.24
CA GLN A 182 -9.73 11.76 15.20
C GLN A 182 -9.30 12.13 13.79
N ILE A 183 -9.19 13.43 13.48
CA ILE A 183 -8.60 13.86 12.21
C ILE A 183 -7.14 13.42 12.13
N LEU A 184 -6.37 13.61 13.20
CA LEU A 184 -4.97 13.18 13.24
C LEU A 184 -4.86 11.65 13.10
N ASP A 185 -5.65 10.90 13.86
CA ASP A 185 -5.71 9.44 13.81
C ASP A 185 -6.08 8.94 12.41
N GLY A 186 -7.12 9.51 11.80
CA GLY A 186 -7.54 9.20 10.44
C GLY A 186 -6.47 9.55 9.40
N ALA A 187 -5.82 10.71 9.52
CA ALA A 187 -4.75 11.12 8.61
C ALA A 187 -3.53 10.18 8.70
N VAL A 188 -3.15 9.77 9.92
CA VAL A 188 -2.09 8.78 10.11
C VAL A 188 -2.50 7.44 9.53
N ALA A 189 -3.71 6.95 9.83
CA ALA A 189 -4.19 5.66 9.36
C ALA A 189 -4.23 5.58 7.82
N ILE A 190 -4.83 6.58 7.17
CA ILE A 190 -4.90 6.65 5.71
C ILE A 190 -3.50 6.77 5.10
N SER A 191 -2.60 7.54 5.73
CA SER A 191 -1.20 7.61 5.28
C SER A 191 -0.53 6.24 5.36
N PHE A 192 -0.70 5.49 6.44
CA PHE A 192 -0.19 4.13 6.53
C PHE A 192 -0.74 3.23 5.43
N ILE A 193 -2.06 3.24 5.18
CA ILE A 193 -2.69 2.47 4.11
C ILE A 193 -2.10 2.86 2.74
N ALA A 194 -2.15 4.14 2.41
CA ALA A 194 -1.75 4.71 1.13
C ALA A 194 -0.31 4.34 0.74
N TYR A 195 0.63 4.62 1.65
CA TYR A 195 2.04 4.40 1.38
C TYR A 195 2.43 2.92 1.42
N THR A 196 1.76 2.11 2.26
CA THR A 196 1.96 0.66 2.24
C THR A 196 1.51 0.08 0.91
N ASP A 197 0.35 0.47 0.40
CA ASP A 197 -0.16 -0.06 -0.86
C ASP A 197 0.67 0.39 -2.06
N VAL A 198 1.04 1.67 -2.14
CA VAL A 198 1.95 2.18 -3.19
C VAL A 198 3.30 1.45 -3.16
N PHE A 199 3.82 1.19 -1.97
CA PHE A 199 5.05 0.42 -1.81
C PHE A 199 4.87 -1.02 -2.31
N MET A 200 3.78 -1.69 -1.94
CA MET A 200 3.47 -3.04 -2.38
C MET A 200 3.30 -3.14 -3.90
N PHE A 201 2.57 -2.20 -4.52
CA PHE A 201 2.46 -2.11 -5.97
C PHE A 201 3.85 -1.98 -6.63
N THR A 202 4.76 -1.24 -6.02
CA THR A 202 6.11 -1.02 -6.57
C THR A 202 6.92 -2.32 -6.54
N VAL A 203 6.83 -3.06 -5.43
CA VAL A 203 7.46 -4.39 -5.28
C VAL A 203 6.86 -5.40 -6.27
N MET A 204 5.56 -5.32 -6.56
CA MET A 204 4.91 -6.19 -7.57
C MET A 204 5.24 -5.81 -9.01
N VAL A 205 5.49 -4.53 -9.30
CA VAL A 205 5.90 -4.05 -10.63
C VAL A 205 7.33 -4.42 -10.98
N PHE A 206 8.20 -4.52 -9.98
CA PHE A 206 9.62 -4.81 -10.19
C PHE A 206 9.88 -6.01 -11.14
N PRO A 207 9.30 -7.22 -10.94
CA PRO A 207 9.53 -8.35 -11.82
C PRO A 207 9.00 -8.12 -13.25
N VAL A 208 7.93 -7.35 -13.43
CA VAL A 208 7.41 -6.95 -14.75
C VAL A 208 8.48 -6.14 -15.51
N GLY A 209 9.13 -5.19 -14.84
CA GLY A 209 10.23 -4.42 -15.44
C GLY A 209 11.41 -5.30 -15.82
N GLN A 210 11.80 -6.24 -14.95
CA GLN A 210 12.90 -7.17 -15.21
C GLN A 210 12.58 -8.13 -16.38
N LEU A 211 11.35 -8.62 -16.49
CA LEU A 211 10.92 -9.46 -17.62
C LEU A 211 10.93 -8.69 -18.94
N ARG A 212 10.48 -7.42 -18.95
CA ARG A 212 10.56 -6.58 -20.16
C ARG A 212 12.00 -6.35 -20.61
N ILE A 213 12.91 -6.11 -19.67
CA ILE A 213 14.35 -6.01 -19.96
C ILE A 213 14.87 -7.33 -20.54
N LEU A 214 14.50 -8.47 -19.95
CA LEU A 214 14.90 -9.79 -20.42
C LEU A 214 14.41 -10.06 -21.85
N ASN A 215 13.12 -9.80 -22.14
CA ASN A 215 12.55 -9.98 -23.48
C ASN A 215 13.24 -9.09 -24.51
N PHE A 216 13.48 -7.82 -24.17
CA PHE A 216 14.24 -6.91 -25.03
C PHE A 216 15.65 -7.43 -25.33
N MET A 217 16.36 -7.95 -24.33
CA MET A 217 17.69 -8.52 -24.53
C MET A 217 17.63 -9.76 -25.44
N LEU A 218 16.62 -10.62 -25.29
CA LEU A 218 16.44 -11.81 -26.12
C LEU A 218 16.13 -11.46 -27.58
N GLU A 219 15.24 -10.48 -27.83
CA GLU A 219 14.93 -9.98 -29.16
C GLU A 219 16.16 -9.35 -29.85
N ASN A 220 17.03 -8.72 -29.06
CA ASN A 220 18.24 -8.05 -29.52
C ASN A 220 19.51 -8.86 -29.27
N PHE A 221 19.40 -10.19 -29.19
CA PHE A 221 20.50 -11.09 -28.83
C PHE A 221 21.76 -10.85 -29.66
N ASP A 222 21.63 -10.65 -30.98
CA ASP A 222 22.78 -10.38 -31.86
C ASP A 222 23.46 -9.04 -31.59
N SER A 223 22.72 -8.04 -31.10
CA SER A 223 23.28 -6.76 -30.66
C SER A 223 24.11 -6.96 -29.39
N TYR A 224 23.56 -7.67 -28.40
CA TYR A 224 24.24 -7.98 -27.15
C TYR A 224 25.46 -8.89 -27.34
N LYS A 225 25.37 -9.87 -28.24
CA LYS A 225 26.52 -10.70 -28.65
C LYS A 225 27.66 -9.84 -29.20
N ARG A 226 27.36 -8.90 -30.11
CA ARG A 226 28.37 -7.98 -30.68
C ARG A 226 28.95 -7.02 -29.65
N LYS A 227 28.13 -6.53 -28.71
CA LYS A 227 28.58 -5.68 -27.59
C LYS A 227 29.59 -6.41 -26.70
N HIS A 228 29.42 -7.73 -26.52
CA HIS A 228 30.34 -8.58 -25.78
C HIS A 228 31.52 -9.14 -26.61
N SER A 229 31.48 -9.13 -27.94
CA SER A 229 32.57 -9.68 -28.78
C SER A 229 33.85 -8.84 -28.76
N ASN A 230 33.78 -7.60 -28.27
CA ASN A 230 34.96 -6.78 -27.99
C ASN A 230 35.80 -7.31 -26.81
N LEU A 231 35.29 -8.28 -26.05
CA LEU A 231 36.05 -9.06 -25.06
C LEU A 231 36.54 -10.35 -25.72
N HIS A 232 37.84 -10.43 -26.01
CA HIS A 232 38.54 -11.56 -26.65
C HIS A 232 37.91 -12.95 -26.43
N GLY A 233 37.32 -13.54 -27.47
CA GLY A 233 36.75 -14.90 -27.49
C GLY A 233 36.25 -15.31 -28.88
N THR A 234 35.99 -16.60 -29.08
CA THR A 234 35.30 -17.08 -30.30
C THR A 234 33.82 -16.67 -30.28
N ASP A 235 33.22 -16.41 -31.44
CA ASP A 235 31.80 -15.97 -31.56
C ASP A 235 30.84 -16.92 -30.81
N SER A 236 31.13 -18.22 -30.85
CA SER A 236 30.38 -19.24 -30.11
C SER A 236 30.52 -19.14 -28.58
N ALA A 237 31.70 -18.83 -28.06
CA ALA A 237 31.92 -18.66 -26.62
C ALA A 237 31.25 -17.39 -26.07
N VAL A 238 31.28 -16.31 -26.85
CA VAL A 238 30.60 -15.05 -26.51
C VAL A 238 29.09 -15.23 -26.51
N ALA A 239 28.53 -15.88 -27.55
CA ALA A 239 27.11 -16.20 -27.62
C ALA A 239 26.66 -17.08 -26.44
N HIS A 240 27.45 -18.11 -26.09
CA HIS A 240 27.16 -18.97 -24.95
C HIS A 240 27.12 -18.17 -23.64
N LYS A 241 28.09 -17.29 -23.40
CA LYS A 241 28.14 -16.46 -22.19
C LYS A 241 26.93 -15.53 -22.07
N VAL A 242 26.59 -14.80 -23.14
CA VAL A 242 25.43 -13.89 -23.16
C VAL A 242 24.13 -14.67 -22.90
N PHE A 243 23.99 -15.85 -23.49
CA PHE A 243 22.82 -16.70 -23.28
C PHE A 243 22.72 -17.22 -21.83
N VAL A 244 23.85 -17.65 -21.25
CA VAL A 244 23.93 -18.05 -19.83
C VAL A 244 23.53 -16.89 -18.92
N ASP A 245 24.00 -15.67 -19.18
CA ASP A 245 23.64 -14.49 -18.40
C ASP A 245 22.13 -14.20 -18.45
N MET A 246 21.49 -14.36 -19.61
CA MET A 246 20.04 -14.22 -19.76
C MET A 246 19.28 -15.31 -18.98
N ILE A 247 19.72 -16.57 -19.02
CA ILE A 247 19.14 -17.65 -18.22
C ILE A 247 19.28 -17.36 -16.72
N LEU A 248 20.45 -16.90 -16.28
CA LEU A 248 20.67 -16.57 -14.87
C LEU A 248 19.78 -15.42 -14.41
N ARG A 249 19.57 -14.40 -15.26
CA ARG A 249 18.61 -13.32 -14.98
C ARG A 249 17.18 -13.84 -14.89
N HIS A 250 16.76 -14.71 -15.80
CA HIS A 250 15.42 -15.32 -15.75
C HIS A 250 15.22 -16.13 -14.46
N LYS A 251 16.21 -16.94 -14.05
CA LYS A 251 16.17 -17.68 -12.78
C LYS A 251 16.04 -16.74 -11.57
N LYS A 252 16.78 -15.63 -11.53
CA LYS A 252 16.67 -14.62 -10.46
C LYS A 252 15.26 -14.00 -10.39
N ILE A 253 14.61 -13.77 -11.52
CA ILE A 253 13.22 -13.27 -11.57
C ILE A 253 12.26 -14.31 -11.00
N ILE A 254 12.41 -15.59 -11.37
CA ILE A 254 11.58 -16.68 -10.82
C ILE A 254 11.76 -16.78 -9.30
N GLU A 255 13.01 -16.75 -8.82
CA GLU A 255 13.32 -16.78 -7.38
C GLU A 255 12.70 -15.59 -6.64
N TYR A 256 12.76 -14.39 -7.23
CA TYR A 256 12.11 -13.19 -6.70
C TYR A 256 10.60 -13.40 -6.55
N VAL A 257 9.93 -13.82 -7.62
CA VAL A 257 8.47 -14.00 -7.65
C VAL A 257 8.05 -15.09 -6.64
N LYS A 258 8.82 -16.17 -6.54
CA LYS A 258 8.59 -17.24 -5.57
C LYS A 258 8.73 -16.72 -4.13
N SER A 259 9.83 -16.04 -3.83
CA SER A 259 10.07 -15.45 -2.49
C SER A 259 8.98 -14.46 -2.10
N PHE A 260 8.53 -13.62 -3.05
CA PHE A 260 7.42 -12.71 -2.84
C PHE A 260 6.11 -13.44 -2.55
N ASN A 261 5.78 -14.45 -3.35
CA ASN A 261 4.57 -15.24 -3.16
C ASN A 261 4.58 -16.00 -1.83
N ASP A 262 5.70 -16.63 -1.45
CA ASP A 262 5.84 -17.35 -0.18
C ASP A 262 5.71 -16.41 1.03
N THR A 263 6.09 -15.15 0.87
CA THR A 263 6.02 -14.14 1.94
C THR A 263 4.64 -13.46 2.03
N MET A 264 3.98 -13.20 0.90
CA MET A 264 2.82 -12.30 0.82
C MET A 264 1.51 -12.98 0.41
N SER A 265 1.52 -14.21 -0.12
CA SER A 265 0.32 -14.87 -0.68
C SER A 265 -0.86 -14.92 0.29
N SER A 266 -0.65 -15.38 1.52
CA SER A 266 -1.72 -15.45 2.53
C SER A 266 -2.28 -14.06 2.85
N LEU A 267 -1.41 -13.05 2.90
CA LEU A 267 -1.84 -11.69 3.20
C LEU A 267 -2.59 -11.04 2.02
N MET A 268 -2.18 -11.34 0.79
CA MET A 268 -2.92 -10.91 -0.40
C MET A 268 -4.31 -11.55 -0.48
N LEU A 269 -4.46 -12.82 -0.06
CA LEU A 269 -5.77 -13.47 0.06
C LEU A 269 -6.63 -12.77 1.11
N LEU A 270 -6.09 -12.51 2.29
CA LEU A 270 -6.80 -11.77 3.34
C LEU A 270 -7.18 -10.35 2.88
N GLN A 271 -6.32 -9.70 2.08
CA GLN A 271 -6.63 -8.42 1.50
C GLN A 271 -7.77 -8.48 0.49
N PHE A 272 -7.82 -9.52 -0.36
CA PHE A 272 -8.93 -9.73 -1.27
C PHE A 272 -10.25 -9.87 -0.50
N LEU A 273 -10.26 -10.71 0.53
CA LEU A 273 -11.42 -10.88 1.42
C LEU A 273 -11.80 -9.56 2.10
N GLN A 274 -10.81 -8.81 2.58
CA GLN A 274 -10.99 -7.50 3.19
C GLN A 274 -11.67 -6.55 2.20
N CYS A 275 -11.25 -6.48 0.95
CA CYS A 275 -11.91 -5.63 -0.06
C CYS A 275 -13.36 -6.07 -0.32
N SER A 276 -13.63 -7.38 -0.40
CA SER A 276 -15.00 -7.90 -0.59
C SER A 276 -15.93 -7.51 0.56
N ILE A 277 -15.45 -7.66 1.80
CA ILE A 277 -16.20 -7.27 3.00
C ILE A 277 -16.48 -5.76 2.99
N GLU A 278 -15.47 -4.93 2.70
CA GLU A 278 -15.65 -3.48 2.65
C GLU A 278 -16.68 -3.06 1.60
N ILE A 279 -16.63 -3.63 0.40
CA ILE A 279 -17.61 -3.35 -0.66
C ILE A 279 -19.02 -3.71 -0.17
N ALA A 280 -19.19 -4.86 0.48
CA ALA A 280 -20.49 -5.27 1.02
C ALA A 280 -21.02 -4.27 2.07
N PHE A 281 -20.17 -3.79 2.97
CA PHE A 281 -20.54 -2.79 3.97
C PHE A 281 -20.83 -1.41 3.37
N ILE A 282 -20.09 -0.99 2.35
CA ILE A 282 -20.35 0.25 1.62
C ILE A 282 -21.72 0.17 0.90
N CYS A 283 -22.03 -0.97 0.28
CA CYS A 283 -23.35 -1.19 -0.31
C CYS A 283 -24.46 -1.19 0.74
N LEU A 284 -24.24 -1.82 1.89
CA LEU A 284 -25.19 -1.82 2.99
C LEU A 284 -25.46 -0.40 3.49
N GLN A 285 -24.41 0.41 3.71
CA GLN A 285 -24.54 1.82 4.09
C GLN A 285 -25.32 2.64 3.07
N ALA A 286 -25.19 2.36 1.77
CA ALA A 286 -25.93 3.04 0.72
C ALA A 286 -27.43 2.69 0.72
N VAL A 287 -27.80 1.52 1.25
CA VAL A 287 -29.20 1.06 1.32
C VAL A 287 -29.87 1.44 2.65
N THR A 288 -29.13 1.46 3.76
CA THR A 288 -29.69 1.71 5.10
C THR A 288 -29.86 3.18 5.44
N ASN A 289 -29.03 4.07 4.87
CA ASN A 289 -29.07 5.49 5.17
C ASN A 289 -29.97 6.25 4.19
N GLU A 290 -30.50 7.39 4.63
CA GLU A 290 -31.22 8.31 3.76
C GLU A 290 -30.30 8.79 2.62
N ILE A 291 -30.83 8.78 1.40
CA ILE A 291 -30.07 9.14 0.20
C ILE A 291 -29.87 10.65 0.19
N THR A 292 -28.70 11.10 0.62
CA THR A 292 -28.22 12.47 0.48
C THR A 292 -27.13 12.55 -0.59
N LEU A 293 -26.98 13.71 -1.23
CA LEU A 293 -25.89 13.92 -2.21
C LEU A 293 -24.51 13.71 -1.57
N VAL A 294 -24.36 14.10 -0.30
CA VAL A 294 -23.12 13.92 0.47
C VAL A 294 -22.80 12.44 0.64
N LEU A 295 -23.77 11.62 1.03
CA LEU A 295 -23.61 10.18 1.20
C LEU A 295 -23.27 9.50 -0.15
N VAL A 296 -23.99 9.83 -1.22
CA VAL A 296 -23.75 9.25 -2.55
C VAL A 296 -22.33 9.52 -3.02
N PHE A 297 -21.84 10.75 -2.86
CA PHE A 297 -20.50 11.12 -3.27
C PHE A 297 -19.42 10.41 -2.43
N PHE A 298 -19.65 10.29 -1.12
CA PHE A 298 -18.77 9.57 -0.20
C PHE A 298 -18.66 8.07 -0.55
N VAL A 299 -19.81 7.40 -0.69
CA VAL A 299 -19.91 5.98 -1.07
C VAL A 299 -19.23 5.72 -2.42
N LEU A 300 -19.51 6.56 -3.42
CA LEU A 300 -18.91 6.42 -4.76
C LEU A 300 -17.39 6.55 -4.72
N THR A 301 -16.87 7.51 -3.95
CA THR A 301 -15.42 7.74 -3.85
C THR A 301 -14.71 6.58 -3.16
N LEU A 302 -15.27 6.07 -2.06
CA LEU A 302 -14.75 4.88 -1.39
C LEU A 302 -14.78 3.66 -2.30
N PHE A 303 -15.90 3.43 -2.99
CA PHE A 303 -16.05 2.32 -3.92
C PHE A 303 -15.01 2.37 -5.06
N LEU A 304 -14.83 3.55 -5.68
CA LEU A 304 -13.80 3.76 -6.70
C LEU A 304 -12.39 3.52 -6.16
N ALA A 305 -12.09 3.99 -4.95
CA ALA A 305 -10.79 3.77 -4.30
C ALA A 305 -10.49 2.27 -4.12
N LEU A 306 -11.48 1.48 -3.70
CA LEU A 306 -11.34 0.03 -3.52
C LEU A 306 -11.20 -0.72 -4.83
N ILE A 307 -11.99 -0.36 -5.85
CA ILE A 307 -11.85 -0.96 -7.18
C ILE A 307 -10.47 -0.68 -7.76
N ILE A 308 -9.99 0.56 -7.69
CA ILE A 308 -8.66 0.91 -8.23
C ILE A 308 -7.57 0.17 -7.46
N ARG A 309 -7.69 0.08 -6.13
CA ARG A 309 -6.77 -0.70 -5.30
C ARG A 309 -6.73 -2.16 -5.78
N LEU A 310 -7.88 -2.80 -5.94
CA LEU A 310 -8.01 -4.18 -6.40
C LEU A 310 -7.43 -4.35 -7.81
N PHE A 311 -7.80 -3.46 -8.73
CA PHE A 311 -7.34 -3.45 -10.11
C PHE A 311 -5.82 -3.39 -10.20
N LEU A 312 -5.16 -2.52 -9.42
CA LEU A 312 -3.70 -2.43 -9.43
C LEU A 312 -3.02 -3.72 -8.98
N TYR A 313 -3.53 -4.40 -7.94
CA TYR A 313 -2.99 -5.70 -7.52
C TYR A 313 -3.14 -6.76 -8.62
N HIS A 314 -4.31 -6.86 -9.25
CA HIS A 314 -4.58 -7.89 -10.27
C HIS A 314 -3.90 -7.59 -11.60
N TYR A 315 -3.84 -6.32 -12.00
CA TYR A 315 -3.21 -5.88 -13.24
C TYR A 315 -1.72 -6.28 -13.25
N TYR A 316 -0.99 -6.02 -12.17
CA TYR A 316 0.43 -6.38 -12.11
C TYR A 316 0.67 -7.88 -11.97
N ALA A 317 -0.19 -8.60 -11.25
CA ALA A 317 -0.14 -10.06 -11.23
C ALA A 317 -0.35 -10.66 -12.63
N ASN A 318 -1.30 -10.12 -13.40
CA ASN A 318 -1.60 -10.56 -14.76
C ASN A 318 -0.46 -10.25 -15.74
N GLU A 319 0.17 -9.07 -15.66
CA GLU A 319 1.34 -8.73 -16.47
C GLU A 319 2.50 -9.71 -16.26
N ILE A 320 2.72 -10.18 -15.02
CA ILE A 320 3.75 -11.21 -14.74
C ILE A 320 3.42 -12.51 -15.49
N ILE A 321 2.15 -12.94 -15.49
CA ILE A 321 1.74 -14.18 -16.18
C ILE A 321 1.96 -14.05 -17.70
N ILE A 322 1.54 -12.94 -18.29
CA ILE A 322 1.66 -12.71 -19.75
C ILE A 322 3.12 -12.62 -20.20
N LEU A 323 3.99 -12.01 -19.40
CA LEU A 323 5.41 -11.86 -19.78
C LEU A 323 6.24 -13.13 -19.57
N VAL A 324 5.69 -14.12 -18.86
CA VAL A 324 6.34 -15.43 -18.64
C VAL A 324 5.89 -16.46 -19.69
N SER A 325 4.69 -16.30 -20.26
CA SER A 325 4.12 -17.21 -21.29
C SER A 325 4.72 -16.98 -22.67
#